data_AF-A0A849S8E6-F1
#
_entry.id   AF-A0A849S8E6-F1
#
_cell.length_a   1.000
_cell.length_b   1.000
_cell.length_c   1.000
_cell.angle_alpha   90.00
_cell.angle_beta   90.00
_cell.angle_gamma   90.00
#
_symmetry.space_group_name_H-M   'P 1'
#
loop_
_entity.id
_entity.type
_entity.pdbx_description
1 polymer ?
#
loop_
_entity_poly.entity_id
_entity_poly.type
_entity_poly.pdbx_seq_one_letter_code
_entity_poly.pdbx_strand_id
1 'polypeptide(L)'
;QDQIIFTVHFLNHGRMVGCRIEELIGVDEPWNPSRFEFRDRVVCSIDLGIQGQVLFAKGTEGEVFKVIRDTANIQYHVAFDGRVLQVPEAALAPLHPDTFVEPEQ
;
A
#
# COMPACT_ATOMS: atom_id res chain seq x y z
N GLN A 1 22.02 20.03 3.60
CA GLN A 1 21.80 18.61 3.92
C GLN A 1 21.69 17.88 2.60
N ASP A 2 22.61 16.97 2.32
CA ASP A 2 22.86 16.42 0.98
C ASP A 2 21.72 15.50 0.50
N GLN A 3 21.06 15.89 -0.58
CA GLN A 3 20.07 15.09 -1.29
C GLN A 3 20.83 14.24 -2.34
N ILE A 4 21.37 13.10 -1.92
CA ILE A 4 22.04 12.17 -2.85
C ILE A 4 20.98 11.37 -3.60
N ILE A 5 20.94 11.54 -4.92
CA ILE A 5 20.08 10.78 -5.84
C ILE A 5 20.93 9.71 -6.51
N PHE A 6 20.59 8.45 -6.30
CA PHE A 6 21.19 7.29 -6.96
C PHE A 6 20.51 7.09 -8.32
N THR A 7 21.29 6.78 -9.36
CA THR A 7 20.72 6.40 -10.66
C THR A 7 20.71 4.89 -10.79
N VAL A 8 19.53 4.29 -10.82
CA VAL A 8 19.35 2.84 -11.04
C VAL A 8 19.05 2.61 -12.52
N HIS A 9 19.83 1.74 -13.16
CA HIS A 9 19.65 1.36 -14.55
C HIS A 9 18.90 0.03 -14.67
N PHE A 10 17.64 0.08 -15.07
CA PHE A 10 16.82 -1.08 -15.40
C PHE A 10 17.12 -1.54 -16.81
N LEU A 11 18.22 -2.31 -16.98
CA LEU A 11 18.74 -2.75 -18.28
C LEU A 11 17.68 -3.39 -19.18
N ASN A 12 16.85 -4.27 -18.63
CA ASN A 12 15.79 -4.98 -19.37
C ASN A 12 14.72 -4.05 -19.95
N HIS A 13 14.53 -2.88 -19.34
CA HIS A 13 13.53 -1.89 -19.76
C HIS A 13 14.17 -0.68 -20.46
N GLY A 14 15.50 -0.61 -20.51
CA GLY A 14 16.24 0.54 -21.05
C GLY A 14 15.93 1.85 -20.32
N ARG A 15 15.59 1.78 -19.02
CA ARG A 15 15.19 2.96 -18.22
C ARG A 15 16.20 3.24 -17.13
N MET A 16 16.46 4.52 -16.89
CA MET A 16 17.21 5.00 -15.74
C MET A 16 16.25 5.76 -14.83
N VAL A 17 16.25 5.42 -13.54
CA VAL A 17 15.40 6.05 -12.53
C VAL A 17 16.29 6.63 -11.44
N GLY A 18 16.05 7.89 -11.09
CA GLY A 18 16.66 8.52 -9.93
C GLY A 18 15.92 8.11 -8.67
N CYS A 19 16.62 7.50 -7.71
CA CYS A 19 16.08 7.02 -6.45
C CYS A 19 16.86 7.61 -5.27
N ARG A 20 16.18 7.90 -4.18
CA ARG A 20 16.80 8.19 -2.88
C ARG A 20 17.14 6.89 -2.17
N ILE A 21 18.06 6.95 -1.20
CA ILE A 21 18.43 5.75 -0.41
C ILE A 21 17.21 5.10 0.26
N GLU A 22 16.25 5.91 0.70
CA GLU A 22 14.97 5.47 1.30
C GLU A 22 13.99 4.83 0.31
N GLU A 23 14.22 4.98 -1.00
CA GLU A 23 13.45 4.38 -2.09
C GLU A 23 14.14 3.10 -2.63
N LEU A 24 15.33 2.76 -2.12
CA LEU A 24 16.10 1.58 -2.51
C LEU A 24 15.96 0.48 -1.46
N ILE A 25 15.85 -0.77 -1.92
CA ILE A 25 15.90 -1.97 -1.09
C ILE A 25 17.27 -2.65 -1.22
N GLY A 26 17.81 -3.19 -0.13
CA GLY A 26 19.02 -3.99 -0.15
C GLY A 26 18.86 -5.24 -1.01
N VAL A 27 19.95 -5.72 -1.62
CA VAL A 27 19.92 -6.92 -2.47
C VAL A 27 19.47 -8.19 -1.73
N ASP A 28 19.77 -8.27 -0.43
CA ASP A 28 19.43 -9.40 0.43
C ASP A 28 18.11 -9.20 1.20
N GLU A 29 17.47 -8.04 1.07
CA GLU A 29 16.20 -7.77 1.72
C GLU A 29 15.04 -8.38 0.91
N PRO A 30 14.09 -9.07 1.56
CA PRO A 30 12.97 -9.67 0.86
C PRO A 30 12.08 -8.57 0.26
N TRP A 31 11.81 -8.66 -1.03
CA TRP A 31 10.76 -7.89 -1.66
C TRP A 31 9.42 -8.26 -1.02
N ASN A 32 8.73 -7.28 -0.44
CA ASN A 32 7.41 -7.46 0.17
C ASN A 32 6.41 -6.57 -0.58
N PRO A 33 5.88 -7.04 -1.73
CA PRO A 33 4.98 -6.25 -2.56
C PRO A 33 3.67 -6.02 -1.81
N SER A 34 3.29 -4.75 -1.66
CA SER A 34 1.95 -4.39 -1.24
C SER A 34 1.00 -4.46 -2.41
N ARG A 35 -0.19 -5.01 -2.15
CA ARG A 35 -1.29 -4.99 -3.11
C ARG A 35 -1.77 -3.57 -3.42
N PHE A 36 -1.79 -2.69 -2.44
CA PHE A 36 -2.25 -1.30 -2.60
C PHE A 36 -1.14 -0.29 -2.26
N GLU A 37 -1.12 0.85 -2.94
CA GLU A 37 -0.16 1.92 -2.71
C GLU A 37 -0.82 3.20 -2.19
N PHE A 38 0.00 4.19 -1.82
CA PHE A 38 -0.48 5.49 -1.37
C PHE A 38 -1.44 6.11 -2.39
N ARG A 39 -2.61 6.57 -1.91
CA ARG A 39 -3.75 7.12 -2.66
C ARG A 39 -4.57 6.13 -3.48
N ASP A 40 -4.32 4.83 -3.35
CA ASP A 40 -5.24 3.85 -3.93
C ASP A 40 -6.61 3.92 -3.23
N ARG A 41 -7.66 3.87 -4.04
CA ARG A 41 -9.04 3.82 -3.57
C ARG A 41 -9.46 2.37 -3.36
N VAL A 42 -9.91 2.10 -2.15
CA VAL A 42 -10.28 0.77 -1.68
C VAL A 42 -11.69 0.78 -1.10
N VAL A 43 -12.26 -0.40 -0.93
CA VAL A 43 -13.50 -0.63 -0.19
C VAL A 43 -13.28 -1.68 0.89
N CYS A 44 -13.99 -1.55 2.00
CA CYS A 44 -14.03 -2.57 3.03
C CYS A 44 -14.57 -3.89 2.46
N SER A 45 -13.78 -4.97 2.50
CA SER A 45 -14.22 -6.31 2.07
C SER A 45 -15.09 -7.00 3.14
N ILE A 46 -14.96 -6.56 4.39
CA ILE A 46 -15.65 -7.03 5.60
C ILE A 46 -16.06 -5.82 6.46
N ASP A 47 -16.90 -6.06 7.47
CA ASP A 47 -17.23 -5.03 8.46
C ASP A 47 -15.99 -4.72 9.33
N LEU A 48 -15.63 -3.44 9.40
CA LEU A 48 -14.53 -2.94 10.22
C LEU A 48 -15.07 -2.33 11.50
N GLY A 49 -14.54 -2.78 12.64
CA GLY A 49 -14.94 -2.31 13.94
C GLY A 49 -13.81 -2.32 14.96
N ILE A 50 -13.99 -1.52 16.01
CA ILE A 50 -13.09 -1.47 17.17
C ILE A 50 -13.90 -1.96 18.37
N GLN A 51 -13.34 -2.89 19.15
CA GLN A 51 -13.96 -3.42 20.37
C GLN A 51 -15.39 -3.97 20.17
N GLY A 52 -15.66 -4.57 19.00
CA GLY A 52 -16.97 -5.16 18.68
C GLY A 52 -18.03 -4.17 18.18
N GLN A 53 -17.72 -2.87 18.10
CA GLN A 53 -18.58 -1.89 17.43
C GLN A 53 -18.15 -1.74 15.97
N VAL A 54 -19.06 -2.06 15.04
CA VAL A 54 -18.85 -1.80 13.60
C VAL A 54 -18.84 -0.28 13.38
N LEU A 55 -17.72 0.22 12.88
CA LEU A 55 -17.53 1.63 12.53
C LEU A 55 -17.74 1.86 11.03
N PHE A 56 -17.32 0.92 10.21
CA PHE A 56 -17.47 0.96 8.75
C PHE A 56 -17.98 -0.39 8.27
N ALA A 57 -19.10 -0.37 7.54
CA ALA A 57 -19.66 -1.59 6.99
C ALA A 57 -18.85 -2.06 5.78
N LYS A 58 -19.00 -3.34 5.43
CA LYS A 58 -18.56 -3.85 4.14
C LYS A 58 -19.06 -2.95 3.00
N GLY A 59 -18.17 -2.61 2.08
CA GLY A 59 -18.44 -1.73 0.94
C GLY A 59 -18.18 -0.25 1.20
N THR A 60 -17.86 0.16 2.44
CA THR A 60 -17.44 1.55 2.70
C THR A 60 -16.14 1.86 1.95
N GLU A 61 -16.13 2.98 1.21
CA GLU A 61 -14.98 3.45 0.46
C GLU A 61 -13.95 4.10 1.39
N GLY A 62 -12.67 3.92 1.05
CA GLY A 62 -11.55 4.55 1.73
C GLY A 62 -10.37 4.80 0.79
N GLU A 63 -9.39 5.54 1.29
CA GLU A 63 -8.15 5.85 0.57
C GLU A 63 -6.93 5.41 1.38
N VAL A 64 -5.99 4.71 0.75
CA VAL A 64 -4.76 4.26 1.40
C VAL A 64 -3.87 5.47 1.69
N PHE A 65 -3.63 5.73 2.96
CA PHE A 65 -2.80 6.83 3.44
C PHE A 65 -1.36 6.42 3.72
N LYS A 66 -1.12 5.16 4.13
CA LYS A 66 0.23 4.64 4.37
C LYS A 66 0.26 3.12 4.28
N VAL A 67 1.29 2.59 3.65
CA VAL A 67 1.63 1.16 3.69
C VAL A 67 2.63 0.91 4.83
N ILE A 68 2.36 -0.07 5.68
CA ILE A 68 3.20 -0.47 6.81
C ILE A 68 3.80 -1.83 6.49
N ARG A 69 5.13 -1.85 6.34
CA ARG A 69 5.90 -3.03 5.91
C ARG A 69 6.79 -3.62 7.02
N ASP A 70 6.66 -3.13 8.26
CA ASP A 70 7.47 -3.53 9.42
C ASP A 70 7.14 -4.93 10.00
N THR A 71 6.12 -5.61 9.47
CA THR A 71 5.65 -6.92 9.95
C THR A 71 5.60 -7.90 8.78
N ALA A 72 5.64 -9.21 9.07
CA ALA A 72 5.51 -10.26 8.06
C ALA A 72 4.23 -10.14 7.20
N ASN A 73 3.17 -9.53 7.74
CA ASN A 73 1.95 -9.22 6.99
C ASN A 73 1.86 -7.71 6.77
N ILE A 74 1.66 -7.29 5.52
CA ILE A 74 1.47 -5.88 5.18
C ILE A 74 0.19 -5.35 5.83
N GLN A 75 0.31 -4.19 6.47
CA GLN A 75 -0.80 -3.44 7.04
C GLN A 75 -0.95 -2.11 6.34
N TYR A 76 -2.16 -1.57 6.34
CA TYR A 76 -2.48 -0.31 5.69
C TYR A 76 -3.11 0.63 6.70
N HIS A 77 -2.67 1.89 6.71
CA HIS A 77 -3.49 2.97 7.23
C HIS A 77 -4.41 3.44 6.10
N VAL A 78 -5.71 3.26 6.30
CA VAL A 78 -6.73 3.66 5.34
C VAL A 78 -7.62 4.71 5.97
N ALA A 79 -7.85 5.81 5.25
CA ALA A 79 -8.77 6.85 5.64
C ALA A 79 -10.19 6.51 5.16
N PHE A 80 -11.09 6.30 6.10
CA PHE A 80 -12.52 6.07 5.90
C PHE A 80 -13.31 7.22 6.52
N ASP A 81 -14.05 7.98 5.73
CA ASP A 81 -14.92 9.10 6.19
C ASP A 81 -14.24 10.03 7.23
N GLY A 82 -12.97 10.40 6.98
CA GLY A 82 -12.20 11.29 7.86
C GLY A 82 -11.57 10.63 9.10
N ARG A 83 -11.67 9.30 9.26
CA ARG A 83 -10.93 8.54 10.29
C ARG A 83 -9.93 7.60 9.65
N VAL A 84 -8.77 7.43 10.28
CA VAL A 84 -7.76 6.49 9.82
C VAL A 84 -7.85 5.21 10.65
N LEU A 85 -7.94 4.06 9.99
CA LEU A 85 -7.84 2.74 10.61
C LEU A 85 -6.62 2.00 10.08
N GLN A 86 -5.98 1.24 10.97
CA GLN A 86 -4.99 0.24 10.59
C GLN A 86 -5.70 -1.08 10.29
N VAL A 87 -5.58 -1.57 9.06
CA VAL A 87 -6.23 -2.79 8.61
C VAL A 87 -5.27 -3.69 7.82
N PRO A 88 -5.46 -5.02 7.86
CA PRO A 88 -4.71 -5.93 7.03
C PRO A 88 -5.17 -5.87 5.57
N GLU A 89 -4.31 -6.31 4.65
CA GLU A 89 -4.61 -6.38 3.22
C GLU A 89 -5.92 -7.12 2.89
N ALA A 90 -6.18 -8.23 3.58
CA ALA A 90 -7.36 -9.08 3.35
C ALA A 90 -8.69 -8.37 3.65
N ALA A 91 -8.67 -7.29 4.44
CA ALA A 91 -9.86 -6.51 4.77
C ALA A 91 -10.22 -5.46 3.70
N LEU A 92 -9.43 -5.37 2.64
CA LEU A 92 -9.58 -4.38 1.56
C LEU A 92 -9.83 -5.07 0.22
N ALA A 93 -10.62 -4.41 -0.61
CA ALA A 93 -10.76 -4.73 -2.03
C ALA A 93 -10.61 -3.43 -2.86
N PRO A 94 -10.19 -3.50 -4.12
CA PRO A 94 -10.13 -2.32 -4.98
C PRO A 94 -11.54 -1.73 -5.19
N LEU A 95 -11.66 -0.41 -5.12
CA LEU A 95 -12.94 0.28 -5.40
C LEU A 95 -13.42 0.05 -6.84
N HIS A 96 -12.47 0.03 -7.78
CA HIS A 96 -12.71 -0.18 -9.21
C HIS A 96 -11.93 -1.41 -9.69
N PRO A 97 -12.48 -2.62 -9.52
CA PRO A 97 -11.77 -3.86 -9.88
C PRO A 97 -11.44 -3.93 -11.37
N ASP A 98 -12.26 -3.34 -12.25
CA ASP A 98 -12.03 -3.34 -13.71
C ASP A 98 -10.79 -2.55 -14.15
N THR A 99 -10.36 -1.57 -13.36
CA THR A 99 -9.21 -0.70 -13.66
C THR A 99 -8.01 -1.02 -12.78
N PHE A 100 -8.21 -1.80 -11.72
CA PHE A 100 -7.17 -2.17 -10.79
C PHE A 100 -6.31 -3.29 -11.36
N VAL A 101 -4.99 -3.06 -11.39
CA VAL A 101 -4.02 -4.08 -11.81
C VAL A 101 -3.36 -4.62 -10.55
N GLU A 102 -3.54 -5.90 -10.30
CA GLU A 102 -2.87 -6.57 -9.19
C GLU A 102 -1.35 -6.54 -9.46
N PRO A 103 -0.53 -6.03 -8.52
CA PRO A 103 0.91 -6.03 -8.70
C PRO A 103 1.44 -7.46 -8.82
N GLU A 104 2.39 -7.68 -9.71
CA GLU A 104 3.05 -8.98 -9.87
C GLU A 104 3.79 -9.33 -8.55
N GLN A 105 3.48 -10.50 -7.99
CA GLN A 105 4.06 -11.00 -6.73
C GLN A 105 5.49 -11.51 -6.92
#